data_AF-A0A2B4SGR5-F1
#
_entry.id   AF-A0A2B4SGR5-F1
#
_cell.length_a   1.000
_cell.length_b   1.000
_cell.length_c   1.000
_cell.angle_alpha   90.00
_cell.angle_beta   90.00
_cell.angle_gamma   90.00
#
_symmetry.space_group_name_H-M   'P 1'
#
loop_
_entity.id
_entity.type
_entity.pdbx_description
1 polymer ?
#
loop_
_entity_poly.entity_id
_entity_poly.type
_entity_poly.pdbx_seq_one_letter_code
_entity_poly.pdbx_strand_id
1 'polypeptide(L)'
;MIARGRKKSASNLFDVTMGTFDGAETCELVGCFLLSILTEKYGQNIGLYRDDGLAALNGTPQEIENIKKGFCKVFRDNDLKITVEANITKTNFLDVTLDLSSGKYYPFTKEGNIPLYVHKKSNHPPSILRNIPESINRRLSEISSDRECFDSAKPIYQEALKKSGYSYTLSFNAASNQAPRPRRNRQRNITWFNPPYSKNVETNVGKCFLALIDKHFTKTNPLHKIFNRNTLKLSYSCMGSIKTVISNHNKSEIRKLARANDRARKSCNCRKPDICPMDGNCNMESIIYQAEVTTETAKETYIGLCDTAFKMRYRNHLCSFRNERYRHATELSKYIWSLKDKDTKFNIKWRKIGPNMPFEELKKEVNDNIAKEEQKRARLKELDLIVLDNSLRESTVGQLRSHTLENKRKIFEEVRKCGFQYKIVAAYSHMPRVDDTWVEEIVSNCKEGKEDLHNLFAFSEDIDSVSQGIPDIKTIPVGLRKMQEDGLINPIIEIDLATNSINWEKFTTNDMCQLLTERFKWSRAHLNPDAKILVNLRDFPNAMREEMERAFTVVDYLASMPAAERPFGILFEEPTGKYLPEEVGAWTAGKSGS
;
A
#
# COMPACT_ATOMS: atom_id res chain seq x y z
N MET A 1 5.57 -7.41 -24.32
CA MET A 1 7.04 -7.50 -24.54
C MET A 1 7.69 -7.96 -23.24
N ILE A 2 8.54 -8.99 -23.24
CA ILE A 2 9.35 -9.36 -22.06
C ILE A 2 10.80 -9.11 -22.43
N ALA A 3 11.37 -8.02 -21.90
CA ALA A 3 12.77 -7.70 -22.13
C ALA A 3 13.65 -8.40 -21.08
N ARG A 4 14.83 -8.86 -21.49
CA ARG A 4 15.79 -9.53 -20.59
C ARG A 4 17.02 -8.66 -20.37
N GLY A 5 17.26 -8.29 -19.12
CA GLY A 5 18.43 -7.51 -18.72
C GLY A 5 19.62 -8.41 -18.40
N ARG A 6 20.84 -7.93 -18.68
CA ARG A 6 22.09 -8.53 -18.21
C ARG A 6 22.88 -7.49 -17.41
N LYS A 7 23.21 -7.80 -16.16
CA LYS A 7 24.13 -6.95 -15.40
C LYS A 7 25.54 -7.09 -15.98
N LYS A 8 26.29 -5.99 -16.07
CA LYS A 8 27.67 -5.95 -16.59
C LYS A 8 28.63 -6.94 -15.89
N SER A 9 28.29 -7.35 -14.67
CA SER A 9 29.05 -8.28 -13.82
C SER A 9 28.50 -9.72 -13.76
N ALA A 10 27.41 -10.04 -14.47
CA ALA A 10 26.77 -11.36 -14.43
C ALA A 10 26.52 -11.92 -15.84
N SER A 11 26.60 -13.24 -15.98
CA SER A 11 26.29 -13.95 -17.23
C SER A 11 24.80 -14.20 -17.44
N ASN A 12 24.02 -14.20 -16.37
CA ASN A 12 22.62 -14.62 -16.42
C ASN A 12 21.71 -13.46 -16.80
N LEU A 13 20.76 -13.76 -17.69
CA LEU A 13 19.67 -12.87 -18.06
C LEU A 13 18.58 -12.91 -16.98
N PHE A 14 17.96 -11.77 -16.68
CA PHE A 14 16.77 -11.68 -15.83
C PHE A 14 15.63 -11.00 -16.58
N ASP A 15 14.40 -11.45 -16.35
CA ASP A 15 13.22 -10.84 -16.98
C ASP A 15 12.92 -9.48 -16.35
N VAL A 16 12.73 -8.47 -17.19
CA VAL A 16 12.22 -7.15 -16.80
C VAL A 16 10.70 -7.21 -16.89
N THR A 17 10.04 -7.27 -15.74
CA THR A 17 8.58 -7.44 -15.68
C THR A 17 7.84 -6.12 -15.89
N MET A 18 6.63 -6.19 -16.44
CA MET A 18 5.76 -5.02 -16.54
C MET A 18 5.49 -4.42 -15.16
N GLY A 19 5.76 -3.13 -15.00
CA GLY A 19 5.56 -2.40 -13.75
C GLY A 19 6.79 -2.27 -12.85
N THR A 20 7.95 -2.80 -13.26
CA THR A 20 9.23 -2.48 -12.59
C THR A 20 9.66 -1.05 -12.89
N PHE A 21 10.51 -0.51 -12.01
CA PHE A 21 11.05 0.85 -12.14
C PHE A 21 11.68 1.10 -13.52
N ASP A 22 12.44 0.12 -14.04
CA ASP A 22 13.13 0.21 -15.33
C ASP A 22 12.29 -0.31 -16.52
N GLY A 23 11.07 -0.80 -16.27
CA GLY A 23 10.25 -1.45 -17.29
C GLY A 23 9.83 -0.52 -18.41
N ALA A 24 9.44 0.72 -18.06
CA ALA A 24 9.05 1.73 -19.05
C ALA A 24 10.21 2.14 -19.96
N GLU A 25 11.38 2.44 -19.38
CA GLU A 25 12.58 2.83 -20.14
C GLU A 25 13.03 1.72 -21.08
N THR A 26 12.97 0.46 -20.62
CA THR A 26 13.30 -0.70 -21.45
C THR A 26 12.32 -0.86 -22.62
N CYS A 27 11.02 -0.66 -22.38
CA CYS A 27 10.00 -0.64 -23.44
C CYS A 27 10.27 0.44 -24.49
N GLU A 28 10.56 1.66 -24.05
CA GLU A 28 10.87 2.76 -24.97
C GLU A 28 12.12 2.48 -25.80
N LEU A 29 13.18 1.92 -25.20
CA LEU A 29 14.41 1.59 -25.93
C LEU A 29 14.19 0.52 -27.00
N VAL A 30 13.51 -0.58 -26.66
CA VAL A 30 13.20 -1.64 -27.64
C VAL A 30 12.25 -1.12 -28.71
N GLY A 31 11.24 -0.33 -28.33
CA GLY A 31 10.33 0.34 -29.25
C GLY A 31 11.07 1.25 -30.23
N CYS A 32 11.97 2.11 -29.74
CA CYS A 32 12.82 2.97 -30.58
C CYS A 32 13.69 2.16 -31.55
N PHE A 33 14.29 1.06 -31.10
CA PHE A 33 15.10 0.19 -31.93
C PHE A 33 14.27 -0.43 -33.07
N LEU A 34 13.13 -1.05 -32.75
CA LEU A 34 12.25 -1.64 -33.77
C LEU A 34 11.71 -0.56 -34.72
N LEU A 35 11.35 0.61 -34.19
CA LEU A 35 10.89 1.74 -34.98
C LEU A 35 11.96 2.21 -35.96
N SER A 36 13.24 2.21 -35.58
CA SER A 36 14.33 2.59 -36.50
C SER A 36 14.41 1.65 -37.71
N ILE A 37 14.29 0.34 -37.50
CA ILE A 37 14.29 -0.67 -38.57
C ILE A 37 13.06 -0.50 -39.48
N LEU A 38 11.88 -0.31 -38.87
CA LEU A 38 10.63 -0.17 -39.61
C LEU A 38 10.63 1.12 -40.45
N THR A 39 11.06 2.24 -39.88
CA THR A 39 11.05 3.53 -40.55
C THR A 39 12.10 3.65 -41.64
N GLU A 40 13.26 2.99 -41.49
CA GLU A 40 14.26 2.86 -42.55
C GLU A 40 13.69 2.12 -43.76
N LYS A 41 12.89 1.07 -43.53
CA LYS A 41 12.39 0.21 -44.60
C LYS A 41 11.08 0.65 -45.23
N TYR A 42 10.19 1.27 -44.45
CA TYR A 42 8.80 1.52 -44.84
C TYR A 42 8.37 3.00 -44.70
N GLY A 43 9.27 3.88 -44.27
CA GLY A 43 9.02 5.32 -44.15
C GLY A 43 8.60 5.79 -42.75
N GLN A 44 8.41 7.10 -42.60
CA GLN A 44 8.34 7.76 -41.29
C GLN A 44 6.96 7.77 -40.62
N ASN A 45 5.90 7.37 -41.34
CA ASN A 45 4.52 7.41 -40.82
C ASN A 45 4.17 6.16 -39.99
N ILE A 46 5.07 5.77 -39.09
CA ILE A 46 4.95 4.61 -38.23
C ILE A 46 5.23 5.08 -36.80
N GLY A 47 4.41 4.65 -35.85
CA GLY A 47 4.58 4.91 -34.43
C GLY A 47 4.41 3.65 -33.62
N LEU A 48 5.25 3.48 -32.60
CA LEU A 48 5.12 2.43 -31.60
C LEU A 48 4.97 3.10 -30.22
N TYR A 49 4.04 2.60 -29.42
CA TYR A 49 3.82 3.03 -28.04
C TYR A 49 3.65 1.82 -27.15
N ARG A 50 4.72 1.47 -26.42
CA ARG A 50 4.77 0.26 -25.58
C ARG A 50 4.40 -1.00 -26.38
N ASP A 51 3.23 -1.58 -26.12
CA ASP A 51 2.67 -2.76 -26.76
C ASP A 51 1.73 -2.45 -27.94
N ASP A 52 1.35 -1.19 -28.13
CA ASP A 52 0.52 -0.71 -29.25
C ASP A 52 1.37 -0.13 -30.40
N GLY A 53 0.86 -0.18 -31.63
CA GLY A 53 1.50 0.42 -32.79
C GLY A 53 0.50 0.90 -33.82
N LEU A 54 0.86 1.92 -34.59
CA LEU A 54 0.04 2.50 -35.64
C LEU A 54 0.92 2.90 -36.84
N ALA A 55 0.45 2.61 -38.05
CA ALA A 55 1.11 3.03 -39.28
C ALA A 55 0.09 3.57 -40.27
N ALA A 56 0.44 4.67 -40.94
CA ALA A 56 -0.34 5.27 -42.03
C ALA A 56 0.47 5.23 -43.32
N LEU A 57 0.14 4.28 -44.18
CA LEU A 57 0.91 3.97 -45.40
C LEU A 57 0.01 4.06 -46.63
N ASN A 58 0.55 4.63 -47.70
CA ASN A 58 -0.12 4.68 -48.99
C ASN A 58 0.38 3.52 -49.86
N GLY A 59 -0.54 2.68 -50.32
CA GLY A 59 -0.25 1.54 -51.20
C GLY A 59 -1.52 0.81 -51.59
N THR A 60 -1.43 -0.03 -52.63
CA THR A 60 -2.49 -0.96 -53.01
C THR A 60 -2.71 -2.01 -51.92
N PRO A 61 -3.90 -2.65 -51.82
CA PRO A 61 -4.15 -3.64 -50.77
C PRO A 61 -3.13 -4.79 -50.75
N GLN A 62 -2.62 -5.17 -51.93
CA GLN A 62 -1.59 -6.19 -52.08
C GLN A 62 -0.23 -5.74 -51.53
N GLU A 63 0.17 -4.49 -51.79
CA GLU A 63 1.40 -3.91 -51.25
C GLU A 63 1.32 -3.79 -49.72
N ILE A 64 0.18 -3.36 -49.20
CA ILE A 64 -0.07 -3.25 -47.76
C ILE A 64 0.02 -4.62 -47.07
N GLU A 65 -0.55 -5.68 -47.65
CA GLU A 65 -0.39 -7.04 -47.11
C GLU A 65 1.07 -7.53 -47.14
N ASN A 66 1.83 -7.15 -48.17
CA ASN A 66 3.26 -7.46 -48.22
C ASN A 66 4.05 -6.70 -47.14
N ILE A 67 3.73 -5.43 -46.89
CA ILE A 67 4.32 -4.63 -45.82
C ILE A 67 3.96 -5.24 -44.45
N LYS A 68 2.71 -5.64 -44.24
CA LYS A 68 2.27 -6.35 -43.02
C LYS A 68 3.09 -7.61 -42.75
N LYS A 69 3.33 -8.45 -43.77
CA LYS A 69 4.22 -9.61 -43.65
C LYS A 69 5.65 -9.19 -43.26
N GLY A 70 6.10 -8.08 -43.82
CA GLY A 70 7.37 -7.44 -43.49
C GLY A 70 7.48 -6.99 -42.04
N PHE A 71 6.44 -6.34 -41.48
CA PHE A 71 6.37 -5.97 -40.07
C PHE A 71 6.44 -7.21 -39.19
N CYS A 72 5.60 -8.21 -39.47
CA CYS A 72 5.61 -9.48 -38.74
C CYS A 72 6.98 -10.18 -38.78
N LYS A 73 7.72 -10.04 -39.88
CA LYS A 73 9.08 -10.55 -40.01
C LYS A 73 10.06 -9.78 -39.12
N VAL A 74 10.05 -8.44 -39.16
CA VAL A 74 10.95 -7.61 -38.32
C VAL A 74 10.78 -7.95 -36.83
N PHE A 75 9.56 -8.09 -36.34
CA PHE A 75 9.34 -8.46 -34.95
C PHE A 75 9.79 -9.90 -34.66
N ARG A 76 9.53 -10.85 -35.56
CA ARG A 76 9.95 -12.25 -35.40
C ARG A 76 11.47 -12.42 -35.40
N ASP A 77 12.17 -11.66 -36.25
CA ASP A 77 13.64 -11.66 -36.32
C ASP A 77 14.27 -11.09 -35.03
N ASN A 78 13.46 -10.44 -34.19
CA ASN A 78 13.83 -9.93 -32.86
C ASN A 78 13.13 -10.69 -31.72
N ASP A 79 12.70 -11.93 -31.95
CA ASP A 79 12.05 -12.81 -30.98
C ASP A 79 10.73 -12.25 -30.39
N LEU A 80 10.05 -11.39 -31.15
CA LEU A 80 8.76 -10.80 -30.78
C LEU A 80 7.64 -11.25 -31.71
N LYS A 81 6.42 -11.28 -31.17
CA LYS A 81 5.20 -11.59 -31.92
C LYS A 81 4.26 -10.39 -31.86
N ILE A 82 3.72 -10.04 -33.02
CA ILE A 82 2.69 -9.00 -33.16
C ILE A 82 1.52 -9.50 -34.00
N THR A 83 0.38 -8.84 -33.83
CA THR A 83 -0.79 -8.96 -34.69
C THR A 83 -0.96 -7.63 -35.40
N VAL A 84 -1.14 -7.65 -36.72
CA VAL A 84 -1.30 -6.45 -37.54
C VAL A 84 -2.61 -6.55 -38.31
N GLU A 85 -3.49 -5.60 -38.05
CA GLU A 85 -4.67 -5.33 -38.88
C GLU A 85 -4.27 -4.35 -39.98
N ALA A 86 -4.63 -4.64 -41.22
CA ALA A 86 -4.21 -3.87 -42.39
C ALA A 86 -5.40 -3.67 -43.34
N ASN A 87 -5.24 -2.77 -44.31
CA ASN A 87 -6.31 -2.39 -45.25
C ASN A 87 -7.56 -1.80 -44.57
N ILE A 88 -7.35 -1.11 -43.46
CA ILE A 88 -8.39 -0.38 -42.72
C ILE A 88 -8.19 1.11 -42.88
N THR A 89 -9.27 1.86 -43.04
CA THR A 89 -9.24 3.33 -43.10
C THR A 89 -9.63 3.98 -41.77
N LYS A 90 -10.18 3.20 -40.84
CA LYS A 90 -10.60 3.65 -39.51
C LYS A 90 -10.09 2.70 -38.44
N THR A 91 -9.47 3.24 -37.40
CA THR A 91 -8.94 2.44 -36.29
C THR A 91 -8.90 3.21 -34.98
N ASN A 92 -8.87 2.48 -33.87
CA ASN A 92 -8.72 3.06 -32.53
C ASN A 92 -7.24 2.93 -32.10
N PHE A 93 -6.65 4.03 -31.66
CA PHE A 93 -5.32 4.06 -31.08
C PHE A 93 -5.36 4.85 -29.77
N LEU A 94 -5.08 4.16 -28.66
CA LEU A 94 -5.21 4.69 -27.31
C LEU A 94 -6.63 5.22 -27.02
N ASP A 95 -6.76 6.53 -26.83
CA ASP A 95 -7.98 7.27 -26.50
C ASP A 95 -8.56 8.02 -27.71
N VAL A 96 -8.11 7.70 -28.93
CA VAL A 96 -8.55 8.36 -30.17
C VAL A 96 -8.92 7.34 -31.25
N THR A 97 -10.04 7.55 -31.91
CA THR A 97 -10.38 6.92 -33.19
C THR A 97 -9.88 7.82 -34.32
N LEU A 98 -9.09 7.27 -35.23
CA LEU A 98 -8.59 7.96 -36.41
C LEU A 98 -9.32 7.43 -37.65
N ASP A 99 -9.83 8.32 -38.49
CA ASP A 99 -10.58 7.98 -39.71
C ASP A 99 -9.99 8.71 -40.92
N LEU A 100 -9.24 7.97 -41.73
CA LEU A 100 -8.62 8.47 -42.96
C LEU A 100 -9.65 8.76 -44.06
N SER A 101 -10.81 8.10 -44.06
CA SER A 101 -11.85 8.32 -45.07
C SER A 101 -12.53 9.68 -44.89
N SER A 102 -12.79 10.08 -43.65
CA SER A 102 -13.37 11.39 -43.33
C SER A 102 -12.33 12.48 -43.04
N GLY A 103 -11.08 12.09 -42.76
CA GLY A 103 -10.04 13.01 -42.28
C GLY A 103 -10.27 13.51 -40.84
N LYS A 104 -11.21 12.88 -40.11
CA LYS A 104 -11.59 13.25 -38.74
C LYS A 104 -10.97 12.33 -37.71
N TYR A 105 -10.99 12.79 -36.47
CA TYR A 105 -10.58 12.02 -35.31
C TYR A 105 -11.51 12.28 -34.13
N TYR A 106 -11.74 11.24 -33.33
CA TYR A 106 -12.79 11.20 -32.33
C TYR A 106 -12.25 10.70 -31.00
N PRO A 107 -12.75 11.18 -29.86
CA PRO A 107 -12.47 10.55 -28.57
C PRO A 107 -12.95 9.10 -28.56
N PHE A 108 -12.10 8.18 -28.13
CA PHE A 108 -12.41 6.76 -27.98
C PHE A 108 -12.36 6.31 -26.52
N THR A 109 -13.36 5.54 -26.12
CA THR A 109 -13.41 4.88 -24.80
C THR A 109 -13.84 3.42 -24.99
N LYS A 110 -13.12 2.50 -24.36
CA LYS A 110 -13.48 1.07 -24.35
C LYS A 110 -14.86 0.88 -23.69
N GLU A 111 -15.61 -0.10 -24.18
CA GLU A 111 -16.92 -0.45 -23.66
C GLU A 111 -16.83 -0.77 -22.14
N GLY A 112 -17.79 -0.28 -21.37
CA GLY A 112 -17.84 -0.43 -19.91
C GLY A 112 -16.86 0.45 -19.12
N ASN A 113 -15.95 1.19 -19.76
CA ASN A 113 -15.00 2.05 -19.07
C ASN A 113 -15.59 3.45 -18.80
N ILE A 114 -15.96 3.70 -17.54
CA ILE A 114 -16.49 4.98 -17.09
C ILE A 114 -15.34 5.82 -16.51
N PRO A 115 -15.09 7.04 -17.02
CA PRO A 115 -14.07 7.92 -16.47
C PRO A 115 -14.30 8.21 -14.99
N LEU A 116 -13.23 8.11 -14.19
CA LEU A 116 -13.22 8.44 -12.76
C LEU A 116 -12.26 9.58 -12.50
N TYR A 117 -12.75 10.66 -11.89
CA TYR A 117 -11.93 11.80 -11.52
C TYR A 117 -11.82 11.92 -10.00
N VAL A 118 -10.67 12.43 -9.56
CA VAL A 118 -10.42 12.80 -8.17
C VAL A 118 -11.53 13.73 -7.68
N HIS A 119 -12.24 13.33 -6.62
CA HIS A 119 -13.37 14.10 -6.10
C HIS A 119 -12.92 15.47 -5.54
N LYS A 120 -13.71 16.53 -5.74
CA LYS A 120 -13.41 17.91 -5.27
C LYS A 120 -13.17 18.01 -3.76
N LYS A 121 -13.75 17.10 -2.98
CA LYS A 121 -13.55 17.01 -1.51
C LYS A 121 -12.32 16.20 -1.08
N SER A 122 -11.60 15.55 -2.00
CA SER A 122 -10.44 14.71 -1.67
C SER A 122 -9.27 15.51 -1.08
N ASN A 123 -8.34 14.80 -0.42
CA ASN A 123 -7.15 15.38 0.21
C ASN A 123 -6.03 15.63 -0.82
N HIS A 124 -6.29 16.51 -1.78
CA HIS A 124 -5.32 16.90 -2.82
C HIS A 124 -5.09 18.42 -2.82
N PRO A 125 -3.95 18.90 -3.33
CA PRO A 125 -3.66 20.32 -3.41
C PRO A 125 -4.78 21.10 -4.14
N PRO A 126 -5.20 22.27 -3.65
CA PRO A 126 -6.29 23.04 -4.27
C PRO A 126 -6.01 23.49 -5.70
N SER A 127 -4.74 23.63 -6.08
CA SER A 127 -4.34 23.89 -7.47
C SER A 127 -4.67 22.72 -8.39
N ILE A 128 -4.38 21.50 -7.98
CA ILE A 128 -4.71 20.28 -8.74
C ILE A 128 -6.22 20.17 -8.89
N LEU A 129 -6.96 20.29 -7.77
CA LEU A 129 -8.42 20.18 -7.79
C LEU A 129 -9.08 21.22 -8.70
N ARG A 130 -8.58 22.46 -8.73
CA ARG A 130 -9.09 23.51 -9.63
C ARG A 130 -8.78 23.25 -11.10
N ASN A 131 -7.63 22.66 -11.40
CA ASN A 131 -7.18 22.47 -12.78
C ASN A 131 -7.78 21.23 -13.45
N ILE A 132 -8.33 20.27 -12.68
CA ILE A 132 -8.90 19.02 -13.22
C ILE A 132 -9.95 19.30 -14.31
N PRO A 133 -11.01 20.11 -14.09
CA PRO A 133 -12.03 20.33 -15.10
C PRO A 133 -11.51 20.97 -16.39
N GLU A 134 -10.66 22.00 -16.26
CA GLU A 134 -10.05 22.67 -17.42
C GLU A 134 -9.12 21.74 -18.20
N SER A 135 -8.34 20.91 -17.50
CA SER A 135 -7.45 19.95 -18.14
C SER A 135 -8.22 18.88 -18.92
N ILE A 136 -9.37 18.42 -18.39
CA ILE A 136 -10.25 17.48 -19.07
C ILE A 136 -10.89 18.13 -20.29
N ASN A 137 -11.39 19.37 -20.16
CA ASN A 137 -11.97 20.10 -21.28
C ASN A 137 -10.98 20.30 -22.41
N ARG A 138 -9.75 20.72 -22.06
CA ARG A 138 -8.66 20.90 -23.02
C ARG A 138 -8.34 19.59 -23.72
N ARG A 139 -8.11 18.50 -22.97
CA ARG A 139 -7.81 17.19 -23.56
C ARG A 139 -8.94 16.71 -24.48
N LEU A 140 -10.19 16.80 -24.05
CA LEU A 140 -11.34 16.39 -24.86
C LEU A 140 -11.45 17.21 -26.15
N SER A 141 -11.13 18.51 -26.10
CA SER A 141 -11.06 19.36 -27.30
C SER A 141 -9.89 18.98 -28.21
N GLU A 142 -8.70 18.69 -27.66
CA GLU A 142 -7.50 18.29 -28.41
C GLU A 142 -7.70 16.97 -29.17
N ILE A 143 -8.46 16.02 -28.59
CA ILE A 143 -8.76 14.71 -29.20
C ILE A 143 -10.10 14.67 -29.96
N SER A 144 -10.73 15.83 -30.19
CA SER A 144 -11.91 15.96 -31.06
C SER A 144 -11.59 16.80 -32.29
N SER A 145 -11.89 16.30 -33.49
CA SER A 145 -11.60 17.05 -34.73
C SER A 145 -12.46 18.31 -34.90
N ASP A 146 -13.70 18.27 -34.40
CA ASP A 146 -14.65 19.37 -34.50
C ASP A 146 -15.63 19.36 -33.30
N ARG A 147 -16.56 20.33 -33.31
CA ARG A 147 -17.57 20.49 -32.26
C ARG A 147 -18.53 19.30 -32.18
N GLU A 148 -18.91 18.71 -33.31
CA GLU A 148 -19.83 17.58 -33.35
C GLU A 148 -19.22 16.36 -32.67
N CYS A 149 -17.95 16.07 -32.98
CA CYS A 149 -17.18 15.02 -32.33
C CYS A 149 -17.08 15.24 -30.82
N PHE A 150 -16.78 16.47 -30.39
CA PHE A 150 -16.72 16.84 -28.99
C PHE A 150 -18.06 16.64 -28.27
N ASP A 151 -19.15 17.15 -28.85
CA ASP A 151 -20.48 17.09 -28.24
C ASP A 151 -21.01 15.65 -28.15
N SER A 152 -20.63 14.78 -29.09
CA SER A 152 -20.96 13.34 -29.02
C SER A 152 -20.31 12.63 -27.82
N ALA A 153 -19.05 12.96 -27.50
CA ALA A 153 -18.31 12.33 -26.41
C ALA A 153 -18.57 12.99 -25.05
N LYS A 154 -18.91 14.29 -25.05
CA LYS A 154 -19.13 15.13 -23.87
C LYS A 154 -19.97 14.51 -22.74
N PRO A 155 -21.10 13.81 -22.99
CA PRO A 155 -21.99 13.36 -21.91
C PRO A 155 -21.29 12.52 -20.85
N ILE A 156 -20.44 11.57 -21.26
CA ILE A 156 -19.76 10.65 -20.34
C ILE A 156 -18.78 11.42 -19.44
N TYR A 157 -18.00 12.33 -20.03
CA TYR A 157 -17.03 13.16 -19.30
C TYR A 157 -17.72 14.16 -18.37
N GLN A 158 -18.84 14.74 -18.82
CA GLN A 158 -19.63 15.70 -18.07
C GLN A 158 -20.27 15.06 -16.85
N GLU A 159 -20.84 13.86 -16.99
CA GLU A 159 -21.41 13.10 -15.88
C GLU A 159 -20.34 12.65 -14.89
N ALA A 160 -19.17 12.20 -15.36
CA ALA A 160 -18.04 11.88 -14.49
C ALA A 160 -17.58 13.10 -13.67
N LEU A 161 -17.49 14.30 -14.28
CA LEU A 161 -17.16 15.54 -13.56
C LEU A 161 -18.21 15.91 -12.50
N LYS A 162 -19.50 15.78 -12.83
CA LYS A 162 -20.59 16.02 -11.88
C LYS A 162 -20.54 15.05 -10.70
N LYS A 163 -20.35 13.76 -10.96
CA LYS A 163 -20.17 12.72 -9.92
C LYS A 163 -18.96 13.00 -9.03
N SER A 164 -17.89 13.58 -9.58
CA SER A 164 -16.71 14.01 -8.82
C SER A 164 -16.88 15.36 -8.09
N GLY A 165 -18.08 15.98 -8.14
CA GLY A 165 -18.42 17.18 -7.38
C GLY A 165 -18.00 18.51 -8.02
N TYR A 166 -17.74 18.53 -9.32
CA TYR A 166 -17.33 19.74 -10.06
C TYR A 166 -18.51 20.41 -10.76
N SER A 167 -18.62 21.73 -10.55
CA SER A 167 -19.53 22.63 -11.27
C SER A 167 -18.79 23.25 -12.45
N TYR A 168 -18.54 22.46 -13.50
CA TYR A 168 -17.88 22.92 -14.73
C TYR A 168 -18.63 22.35 -15.94
N THR A 169 -18.92 23.19 -16.92
CA THR A 169 -19.60 22.80 -18.16
C THR A 169 -18.57 22.68 -19.28
N LEU A 170 -18.45 21.48 -19.84
CA LEU A 170 -17.53 21.22 -20.93
C LEU A 170 -17.96 21.95 -22.22
N SER A 171 -17.02 22.60 -22.91
CA SER A 171 -17.24 23.32 -24.16
C SER A 171 -16.08 23.14 -25.13
N PHE A 172 -16.40 23.01 -26.41
CA PHE A 172 -15.40 22.82 -27.46
C PHE A 172 -14.58 24.10 -27.67
N ASN A 173 -13.26 23.98 -27.60
CA ASN A 173 -12.34 25.09 -27.83
C ASN A 173 -11.45 24.83 -29.06
N ALA A 174 -11.76 25.47 -30.18
CA ALA A 174 -10.98 25.33 -31.42
C ALA A 174 -9.55 25.90 -31.32
N ALA A 175 -9.26 26.77 -30.34
CA ALA A 175 -7.95 27.40 -30.19
C ALA A 175 -6.90 26.47 -29.56
N SER A 176 -7.28 25.32 -28.99
CA SER A 176 -6.31 24.34 -28.44
C SER A 176 -5.46 23.67 -29.52
N ASN A 177 -5.93 23.64 -30.77
CA ASN A 177 -5.24 22.96 -31.89
C ASN A 177 -4.24 23.87 -32.61
N GLN A 178 -4.01 25.09 -32.13
CA GLN A 178 -3.01 26.00 -32.70
C GLN A 178 -1.61 25.67 -32.19
N ALA A 179 -0.64 25.64 -33.10
CA ALA A 179 0.76 25.44 -32.76
C ALA A 179 1.22 26.48 -31.70
N PRO A 180 1.93 26.06 -30.64
CA PRO A 180 2.34 26.96 -29.58
C PRO A 180 3.23 28.08 -30.15
N ARG A 181 2.83 29.34 -29.90
CA ARG A 181 3.64 30.50 -30.31
C ARG A 181 5.03 30.43 -29.66
N PRO A 182 6.10 30.74 -30.41
CA PRO A 182 7.46 30.68 -29.86
C PRO A 182 7.58 31.59 -28.64
N ARG A 183 7.95 31.00 -27.51
CA ARG A 183 8.11 31.72 -26.24
C ARG A 183 9.28 32.70 -26.36
N ARG A 184 8.98 34.00 -26.31
CA ARG A 184 9.99 35.10 -26.28
C ARG A 184 10.73 35.24 -24.95
N ASN A 185 10.35 34.51 -23.91
CA ASN A 185 10.93 34.66 -22.57
C ASN A 185 12.07 33.69 -22.31
N ARG A 186 13.19 34.22 -21.82
CA ARG A 186 14.34 33.46 -21.33
C ARG A 186 13.89 32.47 -20.24
N GLN A 187 14.15 31.18 -20.44
CA GLN A 187 13.90 30.17 -19.39
C GLN A 187 14.81 30.46 -18.19
N ARG A 188 14.20 30.55 -17.01
CA ARG A 188 14.93 30.66 -15.74
C ARG A 188 15.12 29.26 -15.18
N ASN A 189 16.28 28.98 -14.60
CA ASN A 189 16.51 27.75 -13.84
C ASN A 189 15.69 27.83 -12.55
N ILE A 190 14.60 27.07 -12.49
CA ILE A 190 13.72 27.02 -11.32
C ILE A 190 14.08 25.79 -10.49
N THR A 191 14.34 25.99 -9.20
CA THR A 191 14.38 24.90 -8.23
C THR A 191 13.02 24.82 -7.55
N TRP A 192 12.45 23.63 -7.54
CA TRP A 192 11.14 23.37 -6.96
C TRP A 192 11.27 22.76 -5.57
N PHE A 193 10.67 23.41 -4.57
CA PHE A 193 10.42 22.80 -3.28
C PHE A 193 9.07 22.06 -3.33
N ASN A 194 9.12 20.74 -3.12
CA ASN A 194 7.98 19.85 -3.28
C ASN A 194 7.54 19.20 -1.96
N PRO A 195 6.99 19.96 -0.99
CA PRO A 195 6.51 19.37 0.25
C PRO A 195 5.29 18.47 0.02
N PRO A 196 5.08 17.45 0.89
CA PRO A 196 3.84 16.68 0.87
C PRO A 196 2.65 17.57 1.22
N TYR A 197 1.51 17.31 0.60
CA TYR A 197 0.25 17.99 0.93
C TYR A 197 -0.66 17.13 1.81
N SER A 198 -1.28 17.77 2.80
CA SER A 198 -2.41 17.23 3.52
C SER A 198 -3.32 18.34 4.03
N LYS A 199 -4.63 18.17 3.88
CA LYS A 199 -5.68 19.03 4.44
C LYS A 199 -5.64 19.10 5.96
N ASN A 200 -5.04 18.11 6.62
CA ASN A 200 -4.90 18.06 8.08
C ASN A 200 -3.77 18.97 8.59
N VAL A 201 -2.91 19.48 7.69
CA VAL A 201 -1.83 20.39 8.07
C VAL A 201 -2.39 21.81 8.12
N GLU A 202 -2.58 22.32 9.34
CA GLU A 202 -3.03 23.70 9.57
C GLU A 202 -1.97 24.74 9.17
N THR A 203 -0.69 24.36 9.28
CA THR A 203 0.42 25.25 8.95
C THR A 203 0.46 25.53 7.46
N ASN A 204 0.43 26.81 7.07
CA ASN A 204 0.63 27.21 5.68
C ASN A 204 2.12 27.09 5.29
N VAL A 205 2.57 25.87 5.04
CA VAL A 205 3.97 25.51 4.72
C VAL A 205 4.51 26.37 3.58
N GLY A 206 3.71 26.62 2.54
CA GLY A 206 4.11 27.47 1.42
C GLY A 206 4.40 28.91 1.82
N LYS A 207 3.56 29.52 2.67
CA LYS A 207 3.77 30.86 3.20
C LYS A 207 5.04 30.90 4.08
N CYS A 208 5.21 29.93 4.96
CA CYS A 208 6.40 29.82 5.83
C CYS A 208 7.68 29.69 5.00
N PHE A 209 7.69 28.82 4.00
CA PHE A 209 8.83 28.63 3.09
C PHE A 209 9.19 29.93 2.36
N LEU A 210 8.21 30.61 1.77
CA LEU A 210 8.45 31.88 1.07
C LEU A 210 8.90 33.00 2.03
N ALA A 211 8.46 32.99 3.29
CA ALA A 211 8.93 33.93 4.30
C ALA A 211 10.38 33.67 4.72
N LEU A 212 10.79 32.39 4.84
CA LEU A 212 12.19 32.02 5.09
C LEU A 212 13.10 32.45 3.95
N ILE A 213 12.65 32.33 2.69
CA ILE A 213 13.42 32.82 1.54
C ILE A 213 13.67 34.33 1.66
N ASP A 214 12.62 35.11 1.91
CA ASP A 214 12.73 36.56 2.04
C ASP A 214 13.61 36.98 3.21
N LYS A 215 13.54 36.25 4.33
CA LYS A 215 14.30 36.53 5.56
C LYS A 215 15.79 36.24 5.40
N HIS A 216 16.14 35.08 4.84
CA HIS A 216 17.53 34.61 4.84
C HIS A 216 18.28 34.96 3.56
N PHE A 217 17.57 35.10 2.43
CA PHE A 217 18.16 35.43 1.13
C PHE A 217 17.68 36.81 0.68
N THR A 218 17.96 37.84 1.47
CA THR A 218 17.75 39.24 1.10
C THR A 218 18.67 39.65 -0.06
N LYS A 219 18.42 40.80 -0.70
CA LYS A 219 19.24 41.26 -1.85
C LYS A 219 20.73 41.40 -1.57
N THR A 220 21.12 41.57 -0.31
CA THR A 220 22.51 41.67 0.13
C THR A 220 23.19 40.31 0.33
N ASN A 221 22.42 39.22 0.44
CA ASN A 221 22.96 37.89 0.58
C ASN A 221 23.66 37.44 -0.72
N PRO A 222 24.92 36.93 -0.67
CA PRO A 222 25.65 36.45 -1.85
C PRO A 222 24.88 35.43 -2.70
N LEU A 223 24.02 34.61 -2.07
CA LEU A 223 23.23 33.57 -2.73
C LEU A 223 21.88 34.07 -3.26
N HIS A 224 21.50 35.34 -3.06
CA HIS A 224 20.20 35.87 -3.50
C HIS A 224 19.94 35.68 -4.99
N LYS A 225 20.96 35.77 -5.84
CA LYS A 225 20.83 35.54 -7.29
C LYS A 225 20.33 34.14 -7.63
N ILE A 226 20.62 33.16 -6.76
CA ILE A 226 20.26 31.75 -6.93
C ILE A 226 19.00 31.41 -6.12
N PHE A 227 18.87 31.93 -4.91
CA PHE A 227 17.77 31.65 -3.98
C PHE A 227 16.93 32.90 -3.75
N ASN A 228 15.90 33.09 -4.57
CA ASN A 228 14.91 34.14 -4.40
C ASN A 228 13.54 33.67 -4.92
N ARG A 229 12.47 34.46 -4.72
CA ARG A 229 11.11 34.09 -5.16
C ARG A 229 10.95 33.89 -6.67
N ASN A 230 11.89 34.35 -7.49
CA ASN A 230 11.87 34.13 -8.95
C ASN A 230 12.50 32.81 -9.36
N THR A 231 13.40 32.24 -8.54
CA THR A 231 14.15 31.01 -8.83
C THR A 231 13.74 29.83 -7.96
N LEU A 232 13.20 30.07 -6.77
CA LEU A 232 12.61 29.05 -5.90
C LEU A 232 11.09 29.08 -6.01
N LYS A 233 10.50 27.97 -6.44
CA LYS A 233 9.04 27.79 -6.54
C LYS A 233 8.59 26.65 -5.66
N LEU A 234 7.32 26.68 -5.27
CA LEU A 234 6.71 25.63 -4.48
C LEU A 234 5.63 24.95 -5.30
N SER A 235 5.67 23.63 -5.32
CA SER A 235 4.57 22.78 -5.77
C SER A 235 4.30 21.76 -4.67
N TYR A 236 3.07 21.32 -4.49
CA TYR A 236 2.82 20.24 -3.55
C TYR A 236 2.98 18.89 -4.23
N SER A 237 3.69 17.97 -3.60
CA SER A 237 3.68 16.57 -4.00
C SER A 237 2.47 15.88 -3.38
N CYS A 238 1.83 14.99 -4.14
CA CYS A 238 0.95 14.00 -3.54
C CYS A 238 1.85 13.03 -2.76
N MET A 239 1.57 12.79 -1.49
CA MET A 239 2.36 11.84 -0.71
C MET A 239 2.28 10.46 -1.37
N GLY A 240 3.40 9.72 -1.38
CA GLY A 240 3.35 8.30 -1.70
C GLY A 240 2.36 7.60 -0.76
N SER A 241 1.76 6.49 -1.20
CA SER A 241 0.81 5.75 -0.37
C SER A 241 1.36 5.55 1.04
N ILE A 242 0.54 5.83 2.07
CA ILE A 242 0.88 5.59 3.48
C ILE A 242 1.39 4.15 3.67
N LYS A 243 0.84 3.20 2.91
CA LYS A 243 1.32 1.82 2.82
C LYS A 243 2.81 1.72 2.48
N THR A 244 3.27 2.47 1.48
CA THR A 244 4.67 2.48 1.05
C THR A 244 5.57 3.11 2.11
N VAL A 245 5.10 4.18 2.78
CA VAL A 245 5.83 4.84 3.87
C VAL A 245 5.99 3.88 5.06
N ILE A 246 4.90 3.25 5.50
CA ILE A 246 4.90 2.25 6.59
C ILE A 246 5.78 1.05 6.22
N SER A 247 5.65 0.52 4.99
CA SER A 247 6.47 -0.61 4.54
C SER A 247 7.96 -0.31 4.58
N ASN A 248 8.36 0.91 4.18
CA ASN A 248 9.76 1.33 4.24
C ASN A 248 10.26 1.50 5.68
N HIS A 249 9.42 2.04 6.58
CA HIS A 249 9.73 2.16 8.00
C HIS A 249 9.86 0.77 8.66
N ASN A 250 8.92 -0.13 8.44
CA ASN A 250 8.94 -1.49 9.00
C ASN A 250 10.14 -2.29 8.49
N LYS A 251 10.50 -2.15 7.21
CA LYS A 251 11.75 -2.72 6.68
C LYS A 251 12.98 -2.18 7.41
N SER A 252 12.98 -0.92 7.80
CA SER A 252 14.08 -0.33 8.59
C SER A 252 14.15 -0.90 10.00
N GLU A 253 13.01 -1.04 10.69
CA GLU A 253 12.96 -1.59 12.06
C GLU A 253 13.28 -3.09 12.12
N ILE A 254 12.76 -3.88 11.17
CA ILE A 254 13.10 -5.31 11.05
C ILE A 254 14.61 -5.49 10.83
N ARG A 255 15.24 -4.61 10.02
CA ARG A 255 16.69 -4.59 9.84
C ARG A 255 17.46 -4.23 11.11
N LYS A 256 16.87 -3.47 12.03
CA LYS A 256 17.50 -3.19 13.35
C LYS A 256 17.40 -4.39 14.28
N LEU A 257 16.26 -5.08 14.30
CA LEU A 257 16.04 -6.29 15.13
C LEU A 257 16.91 -7.46 14.68
N ALA A 258 17.07 -7.68 13.37
CA ALA A 258 17.96 -8.69 12.82
C ALA A 258 19.43 -8.50 13.22
N ARG A 259 19.86 -7.25 13.48
CA ARG A 259 21.23 -6.93 13.94
C ARG A 259 21.48 -7.27 15.41
N ALA A 260 20.44 -7.44 16.23
CA ALA A 260 20.57 -7.73 17.66
C ALA A 260 20.83 -9.23 17.94
N ASN A 261 20.28 -10.13 17.11
CA ASN A 261 20.36 -11.58 17.31
C ASN A 261 21.68 -12.25 16.88
N ASP A 262 22.55 -11.54 16.15
CA ASP A 262 23.76 -12.10 15.53
C ASP A 262 25.02 -12.06 16.44
N ARG A 263 24.85 -11.77 17.75
CA ARG A 263 25.95 -11.49 18.70
C ARG A 263 26.52 -12.70 19.47
N ALA A 264 26.17 -13.95 19.15
CA ALA A 264 26.36 -15.07 20.09
C ALA A 264 27.31 -16.23 19.67
N ARG A 265 28.17 -16.14 18.65
CA ARG A 265 29.09 -17.25 18.28
C ARG A 265 30.58 -16.83 18.26
N LYS A 266 31.41 -17.59 19.00
CA LYS A 266 32.81 -17.33 19.42
C LYS A 266 33.73 -16.83 18.30
N SER A 267 34.46 -15.74 18.55
CA SER A 267 34.95 -14.82 17.50
C SER A 267 36.49 -14.63 17.38
N CYS A 268 37.33 -15.32 18.17
CA CYS A 268 38.81 -15.20 18.12
C CYS A 268 39.57 -16.52 18.29
N ASN A 269 40.76 -16.63 17.68
CA ASN A 269 41.75 -17.69 17.95
C ASN A 269 43.20 -17.15 18.11
N CYS A 270 43.38 -15.88 18.48
CA CYS A 270 44.70 -15.30 18.72
C CYS A 270 45.33 -15.87 20.01
N ARG A 271 46.65 -16.14 19.99
CA ARG A 271 47.40 -16.60 21.18
C ARG A 271 47.37 -15.59 22.34
N LYS A 272 47.25 -14.30 22.01
CA LYS A 272 47.01 -13.20 22.96
C LYS A 272 45.75 -12.44 22.50
N PRO A 273 44.57 -12.73 23.08
CA PRO A 273 43.32 -12.08 22.70
C PRO A 273 43.33 -10.56 22.86
N ASP A 274 44.04 -10.04 23.86
CA ASP A 274 44.11 -8.60 24.20
C ASP A 274 44.80 -7.74 23.12
N ILE A 275 45.52 -8.38 22.19
CA ILE A 275 46.23 -7.71 21.08
C ILE A 275 45.53 -8.00 19.75
N CYS A 276 44.31 -8.56 19.79
CA CYS A 276 43.53 -8.81 18.58
C CYS A 276 43.20 -7.47 17.89
N PRO A 277 43.50 -7.29 16.59
CA PRO A 277 43.24 -6.04 15.89
C PRO A 277 41.73 -5.70 15.77
N MET A 278 40.85 -6.65 16.10
CA MET A 278 39.39 -6.54 16.08
C MET A 278 38.77 -6.93 17.43
N ASP A 279 39.44 -6.61 18.54
CA ASP A 279 38.89 -6.76 19.91
C ASP A 279 38.26 -8.13 20.17
N GLY A 280 39.02 -9.20 19.88
CA GLY A 280 38.53 -10.58 20.01
C GLY A 280 37.61 -11.05 18.89
N ASN A 281 37.57 -10.39 17.72
CA ASN A 281 36.69 -10.79 16.61
C ASN A 281 37.42 -11.05 15.27
N CYS A 282 38.71 -11.37 15.28
CA CYS A 282 39.49 -11.48 14.04
C CYS A 282 39.10 -12.65 13.12
N ASN A 283 38.34 -13.64 13.62
CA ASN A 283 37.91 -14.79 12.82
C ASN A 283 36.57 -14.58 12.10
N MET A 284 35.96 -13.41 12.21
CA MET A 284 34.75 -13.13 11.45
C MET A 284 35.05 -13.14 9.94
N GLU A 285 34.27 -13.92 9.21
CA GLU A 285 34.28 -14.01 7.74
C GLU A 285 33.15 -13.15 7.17
N SER A 286 33.22 -12.84 5.87
CA SER A 286 32.21 -12.07 5.15
C SER A 286 31.77 -10.80 5.91
N ILE A 287 32.72 -9.89 6.17
CA ILE A 287 32.48 -8.63 6.88
C ILE A 287 32.87 -7.39 6.07
N ILE A 288 32.18 -6.30 6.37
CA ILE A 288 32.62 -4.93 6.09
C ILE A 288 33.36 -4.42 7.33
N TYR A 289 34.59 -3.96 7.18
CA TYR A 289 35.42 -3.42 8.25
C TYR A 289 35.83 -1.98 7.97
N GLN A 290 36.08 -1.24 9.05
CA GLN A 290 36.70 0.08 9.03
C GLN A 290 38.15 -0.05 9.47
N ALA A 291 39.04 0.69 8.82
CA ALA A 291 40.34 1.09 9.37
C ALA A 291 40.29 2.59 9.64
N GLU A 292 40.57 2.99 10.87
CA GLU A 292 40.61 4.38 11.28
C GLU A 292 42.06 4.77 11.53
N VAL A 293 42.59 5.67 10.70
CA VAL A 293 43.96 6.15 10.78
C VAL A 293 43.95 7.50 11.49
N THR A 294 44.67 7.61 12.59
CA THR A 294 44.77 8.84 13.39
C THR A 294 46.19 9.37 13.34
N THR A 295 46.35 10.63 12.94
CA THR A 295 47.58 11.43 13.09
C THR A 295 47.35 12.49 14.18
N GLU A 296 48.34 13.33 14.48
CA GLU A 296 48.18 14.41 15.45
C GLU A 296 47.11 15.44 15.03
N THR A 297 46.90 15.61 13.71
CA THR A 297 46.07 16.68 13.14
C THR A 297 44.81 16.18 12.45
N ALA A 298 44.72 14.90 12.11
CA ALA A 298 43.65 14.37 11.27
C ALA A 298 43.25 12.95 11.67
N LYS A 299 42.01 12.63 11.33
CA LYS A 299 41.40 11.33 11.55
C LYS A 299 40.68 10.90 10.29
N GLU A 300 41.25 9.92 9.61
CA GLU A 300 40.74 9.42 8.33
C GLU A 300 40.17 8.00 8.49
N THR A 301 39.17 7.69 7.69
CA THR A 301 38.51 6.38 7.74
C THR A 301 38.52 5.69 6.38
N TYR A 302 38.93 4.43 6.38
CA TYR A 302 38.87 3.53 5.23
C TYR A 302 37.84 2.45 5.51
N ILE A 303 36.97 2.19 4.53
CA ILE A 303 36.01 1.08 4.58
C ILE A 303 36.48 0.02 3.58
N GLY A 304 36.64 -1.21 4.06
CA GLY A 304 36.98 -2.36 3.24
C GLY A 304 36.01 -3.50 3.46
N LEU A 305 35.93 -4.39 2.48
CA LEU A 305 35.18 -5.64 2.56
C LEU A 305 36.13 -6.84 2.48
N CYS A 306 35.79 -7.92 3.16
CA CYS A 306 36.48 -9.20 2.99
C CYS A 306 35.49 -10.36 3.14
N ASP A 307 35.56 -11.31 2.21
CA ASP A 307 34.80 -12.54 2.28
C ASP A 307 35.47 -13.58 3.19
N THR A 308 36.80 -13.59 3.21
CA THR A 308 37.61 -14.44 4.09
C THR A 308 37.67 -13.91 5.52
N ALA A 309 38.10 -14.73 6.48
CA ALA A 309 38.40 -14.28 7.85
C ALA A 309 39.22 -12.97 7.89
N PHE A 310 38.77 -11.99 8.67
CA PHE A 310 39.42 -10.67 8.77
C PHE A 310 40.92 -10.77 9.09
N LYS A 311 41.33 -11.76 9.89
CA LYS A 311 42.74 -12.04 10.21
C LYS A 311 43.61 -12.18 8.96
N MET A 312 43.11 -12.81 7.90
CA MET A 312 43.84 -12.95 6.65
C MET A 312 43.90 -11.61 5.89
N ARG A 313 42.78 -10.89 5.83
CA ARG A 313 42.74 -9.56 5.21
C ARG A 313 43.67 -8.56 5.91
N TYR A 314 43.72 -8.60 7.23
CA TYR A 314 44.61 -7.78 8.06
C TYR A 314 46.09 -8.07 7.75
N ARG A 315 46.48 -9.34 7.58
CA ARG A 315 47.84 -9.70 7.15
C ARG A 315 48.21 -9.11 5.79
N ASN A 316 47.27 -9.10 4.84
CA ASN A 316 47.49 -8.50 3.53
C ASN A 316 47.71 -6.99 3.61
N HIS A 317 46.93 -6.29 4.46
CA HIS A 317 47.14 -4.87 4.75
C HIS A 317 48.52 -4.62 5.35
N LEU A 318 48.93 -5.38 6.38
CA LEU A 318 50.27 -5.24 6.98
C LEU A 318 51.39 -5.50 5.96
N CYS A 319 51.23 -6.49 5.08
CA CYS A 319 52.17 -6.74 4.00
C CYS A 319 52.29 -5.53 3.06
N SER A 320 51.16 -4.92 2.70
CA SER A 320 51.12 -3.74 1.84
C SER A 320 51.72 -2.48 2.49
N PHE A 321 51.65 -2.36 3.82
CA PHE A 321 52.23 -1.23 4.54
C PHE A 321 53.75 -1.36 4.74
N ARG A 322 54.30 -2.57 4.66
CA ARG A 322 55.74 -2.84 4.85
C ARG A 322 56.54 -2.82 3.55
N ASN A 323 55.97 -3.33 2.47
CA ASN A 323 56.67 -3.49 1.20
C ASN A 323 56.24 -2.41 0.20
N GLU A 324 57.18 -1.57 -0.24
CA GLU A 324 56.91 -0.42 -1.10
C GLU A 324 56.26 -0.81 -2.44
N ARG A 325 56.61 -1.99 -2.99
CA ARG A 325 55.99 -2.52 -4.23
C ARG A 325 54.45 -2.64 -4.16
N TYR A 326 53.88 -2.72 -2.96
CA TYR A 326 52.44 -2.83 -2.73
C TYR A 326 51.80 -1.52 -2.26
N ARG A 327 52.51 -0.39 -2.37
CA ARG A 327 52.04 0.95 -2.02
C ARG A 327 50.65 1.28 -2.54
N HIS A 328 50.35 0.86 -3.77
CA HIS A 328 49.07 1.14 -4.44
C HIS A 328 48.04 0.02 -4.37
N ALA A 329 48.25 -1.01 -3.54
CA ALA A 329 47.36 -2.17 -3.46
C ALA A 329 45.94 -1.85 -2.97
N THR A 330 45.78 -0.87 -2.08
CA THR A 330 44.47 -0.35 -1.66
C THR A 330 44.54 1.16 -1.42
N GLU A 331 43.40 1.85 -1.38
CA GLU A 331 43.38 3.27 -0.97
C GLU A 331 43.95 3.49 0.43
N LEU A 332 43.74 2.54 1.35
CA LEU A 332 44.39 2.56 2.66
C LEU A 332 45.93 2.50 2.56
N SER A 333 46.52 1.61 1.75
CA SER A 333 47.97 1.51 1.62
C SER A 333 48.54 2.78 0.99
N LYS A 334 47.87 3.35 -0.03
CA LYS A 334 48.28 4.62 -0.64
C LYS A 334 48.36 5.74 0.40
N TYR A 335 47.33 5.85 1.24
CA TYR A 335 47.29 6.86 2.29
C TYR A 335 48.39 6.64 3.34
N ILE A 336 48.59 5.41 3.82
CA ILE A 336 49.66 5.08 4.78
C ILE A 336 51.04 5.41 4.24
N TRP A 337 51.33 5.09 2.97
CA TRP A 337 52.62 5.45 2.36
C TRP A 337 52.79 6.96 2.20
N SER A 338 51.72 7.70 1.89
CA SER A 338 51.79 9.16 1.85
C SER A 338 52.12 9.80 3.20
N LEU A 339 51.71 9.19 4.31
CA LEU A 339 52.07 9.62 5.66
C LEU A 339 53.53 9.29 5.98
N LYS A 340 54.01 8.11 5.55
CA LYS A 340 55.41 7.70 5.71
C LYS A 340 56.37 8.59 4.93
N ASP A 341 56.03 8.93 3.69
CA ASP A 341 56.84 9.82 2.83
C ASP A 341 56.98 11.23 3.45
N LYS A 342 55.99 11.64 4.26
CA LYS A 342 55.96 12.92 4.99
C LYS A 342 56.47 12.80 6.43
N ASP A 343 57.03 11.66 6.81
CA ASP A 343 57.49 11.34 8.17
C ASP A 343 56.45 11.63 9.27
N THR A 344 55.17 11.44 8.96
CA THR A 344 54.06 11.70 9.87
C THR A 344 53.74 10.47 10.71
N LYS A 345 53.77 10.59 12.04
CA LYS A 345 53.36 9.52 12.95
C LYS A 345 51.86 9.26 12.86
N PHE A 346 51.47 7.98 12.84
CA PHE A 346 50.08 7.57 12.76
C PHE A 346 49.79 6.29 13.56
N ASN A 347 48.53 6.08 13.89
CA ASN A 347 48.00 4.84 14.49
C ASN A 347 46.78 4.35 13.70
N ILE A 348 46.55 3.03 13.64
CA ILE A 348 45.42 2.42 12.92
C ILE A 348 44.59 1.55 13.87
N LYS A 349 43.30 1.87 14.01
CA LYS A 349 42.31 1.04 14.72
C LYS A 349 41.34 0.38 13.74
N TRP A 350 40.94 -0.86 14.02
CA TRP A 350 40.02 -1.59 13.13
C TRP A 350 38.73 -1.94 13.85
N ARG A 351 37.60 -1.87 13.14
CA ARG A 351 36.29 -2.27 13.67
C ARG A 351 35.39 -2.89 12.60
N LYS A 352 34.46 -3.76 12.98
CA LYS A 352 33.39 -4.26 12.10
C LYS A 352 32.34 -3.16 11.89
N ILE A 353 31.91 -2.97 10.64
CA ILE A 353 30.80 -2.06 10.28
C ILE A 353 29.52 -2.85 9.93
N GLY A 354 29.63 -4.05 9.34
CA GLY A 354 28.45 -4.87 9.02
C GLY A 354 28.78 -6.24 8.42
N PRO A 355 27.80 -7.17 8.30
CA PRO A 355 27.97 -8.43 7.58
C PRO A 355 27.91 -8.24 6.05
N ASN A 356 28.50 -9.17 5.32
CA ASN A 356 28.30 -9.41 3.89
C ASN A 356 27.53 -10.74 3.77
N MET A 357 26.20 -10.69 3.58
CA MET A 357 25.41 -11.92 3.49
C MET A 357 25.72 -12.65 2.17
N PRO A 358 26.13 -13.93 2.19
CA PRO A 358 26.30 -14.72 0.98
C PRO A 358 24.99 -14.82 0.23
N PHE A 359 25.02 -14.59 -1.09
CA PHE A 359 23.82 -14.57 -1.92
C PHE A 359 23.03 -15.89 -1.89
N GLU A 360 23.70 -17.02 -1.66
CA GLU A 360 23.06 -18.35 -1.55
C GLU A 360 22.25 -18.52 -0.26
N GLU A 361 22.69 -17.91 0.86
CA GLU A 361 21.90 -17.91 2.10
C GLU A 361 20.66 -17.04 1.96
N LEU A 362 20.78 -15.88 1.29
CA LEU A 362 19.64 -15.02 0.97
C LEU A 362 18.62 -15.76 0.08
N LYS A 363 19.09 -16.49 -0.94
CA LYS A 363 18.19 -17.30 -1.79
C LYS A 363 17.44 -18.35 -0.98
N LYS A 364 18.14 -19.06 -0.08
CA LYS A 364 17.53 -20.07 0.77
C LYS A 364 16.46 -19.45 1.67
N GLU A 365 16.78 -18.34 2.33
CA GLU A 365 15.83 -17.63 3.19
C GLU A 365 14.59 -17.14 2.41
N VAL A 366 14.78 -16.59 1.22
CA VAL A 366 13.67 -16.14 0.36
C VAL A 366 12.79 -17.31 -0.05
N ASN A 367 13.37 -18.44 -0.45
CA ASN A 367 12.63 -19.63 -0.85
C ASN A 367 11.86 -20.25 0.33
N ASP A 368 12.48 -20.33 1.52
CA ASP A 368 11.85 -20.84 2.73
C ASP A 368 10.64 -19.96 3.14
N ASN A 369 10.75 -18.64 2.99
CA ASN A 369 9.65 -17.72 3.25
C ASN A 369 8.52 -17.84 2.22
N ILE A 370 8.84 -18.02 0.94
CA ILE A 370 7.84 -18.27 -0.12
C ILE A 370 7.09 -19.57 0.18
N ALA A 371 7.79 -20.64 0.53
CA ALA A 371 7.17 -21.93 0.85
C ALA A 371 6.19 -21.84 2.03
N LYS A 372 6.53 -21.09 3.08
CA LYS A 372 5.62 -20.82 4.21
C LYS A 372 4.36 -20.05 3.78
N GLU A 373 4.52 -19.05 2.92
CA GLU A 373 3.39 -18.28 2.39
C GLU A 373 2.51 -19.10 1.45
N GLU A 374 3.09 -19.98 0.63
CA GLU A 374 2.35 -20.93 -0.20
C GLU A 374 1.52 -21.90 0.66
N GLN A 375 2.10 -22.44 1.73
CA GLN A 375 1.38 -23.29 2.67
C GLN A 375 0.22 -22.55 3.35
N LYS A 376 0.44 -21.30 3.76
CA LYS A 376 -0.61 -20.46 4.34
C LYS A 376 -1.75 -20.19 3.34
N ARG A 377 -1.41 -19.88 2.08
CA ARG A 377 -2.39 -19.65 1.01
C ARG A 377 -3.18 -20.90 0.65
N ALA A 378 -2.53 -22.07 0.61
CA ALA A 378 -3.20 -23.34 0.37
C ALA A 378 -4.25 -23.61 1.44
N ARG A 379 -3.88 -23.47 2.73
CA ARG A 379 -4.84 -23.58 3.84
C ARG A 379 -5.99 -22.60 3.69
N LEU A 380 -5.73 -21.32 3.39
CA LEU A 380 -6.80 -20.31 3.24
C LEU A 380 -7.79 -20.63 2.12
N LYS A 381 -7.37 -21.32 1.06
CA LYS A 381 -8.27 -21.75 -0.03
C LYS A 381 -9.20 -22.89 0.35
N GLU A 382 -8.76 -23.73 1.29
CA GLU A 382 -9.47 -24.95 1.71
C GLU A 382 -10.25 -24.76 3.02
N LEU A 383 -10.10 -23.61 3.69
CA LEU A 383 -10.87 -23.30 4.89
C LEU A 383 -12.35 -23.20 4.54
N ASP A 384 -13.16 -23.92 5.31
CA ASP A 384 -14.59 -23.69 5.34
C ASP A 384 -14.87 -22.34 6.00
N LEU A 385 -15.64 -21.49 5.34
CA LEU A 385 -15.86 -20.11 5.74
C LEU A 385 -17.31 -19.90 6.13
N ILE A 386 -17.51 -19.52 7.39
CA ILE A 386 -18.77 -18.93 7.84
C ILE A 386 -18.72 -17.44 7.49
N VAL A 387 -19.63 -17.00 6.63
CA VAL A 387 -19.78 -15.59 6.27
C VAL A 387 -20.99 -15.01 6.99
N LEU A 388 -20.77 -13.93 7.73
CA LEU A 388 -21.78 -13.16 8.43
C LEU A 388 -21.80 -11.74 7.83
N ASP A 389 -22.81 -11.43 7.00
CA ASP A 389 -22.91 -10.12 6.36
C ASP A 389 -23.32 -9.05 7.38
N ASN A 390 -22.60 -7.93 7.40
CA ASN A 390 -22.83 -6.81 8.32
C ASN A 390 -23.26 -5.53 7.58
N SER A 391 -23.73 -5.64 6.33
CA SER A 391 -23.98 -4.48 5.46
C SER A 391 -25.21 -3.67 5.88
N LEU A 392 -26.16 -4.29 6.59
CA LEU A 392 -27.36 -3.64 7.11
C LEU A 392 -27.14 -2.86 8.41
N ARG A 393 -26.05 -3.13 9.13
CA ARG A 393 -25.68 -2.40 10.35
C ARG A 393 -25.21 -1.00 9.95
N GLU A 394 -25.88 0.01 10.48
CA GLU A 394 -25.47 1.39 10.27
C GLU A 394 -24.20 1.69 11.10
N SER A 395 -23.11 2.10 10.44
CA SER A 395 -21.94 2.62 11.15
C SER A 395 -22.23 4.06 11.56
N THR A 396 -22.52 4.30 12.84
CA THR A 396 -22.69 5.65 13.42
C THR A 396 -21.46 6.55 13.24
N VAL A 397 -20.30 5.94 12.93
CA VAL A 397 -18.98 6.61 12.87
C VAL A 397 -18.54 6.95 11.43
N GLY A 398 -19.17 6.34 10.41
CA GLY A 398 -18.63 6.34 9.03
C GLY A 398 -19.48 7.00 7.94
N GLN A 399 -20.75 7.33 8.19
CA GLN A 399 -21.68 7.83 7.17
C GLN A 399 -22.28 9.19 7.52
N LEU A 400 -22.40 10.07 6.51
CA LEU A 400 -22.99 11.42 6.66
C LEU A 400 -24.52 11.43 6.73
N ARG A 401 -25.18 10.31 6.43
CA ARG A 401 -26.64 10.14 6.40
C ARG A 401 -26.99 8.72 6.83
N SER A 402 -27.96 8.59 7.71
CA SER A 402 -28.51 7.31 8.15
C SER A 402 -29.25 6.58 7.03
N HIS A 403 -29.32 5.26 7.12
CA HIS A 403 -30.09 4.46 6.18
C HIS A 403 -31.59 4.72 6.39
N THR A 404 -32.33 4.96 5.31
CA THR A 404 -33.80 4.87 5.34
C THR A 404 -34.24 3.41 5.31
N LEU A 405 -35.50 3.12 5.65
CA LEU A 405 -36.08 1.78 5.53
C LEU A 405 -35.94 1.23 4.10
N GLU A 406 -36.16 2.09 3.09
CA GLU A 406 -35.97 1.76 1.68
C GLU A 406 -34.51 1.43 1.33
N ASN A 407 -33.53 2.07 1.99
CA ASN A 407 -32.13 1.70 1.82
C ASN A 407 -31.86 0.30 2.38
N LYS A 408 -32.38 -0.01 3.57
CA LYS A 408 -32.23 -1.34 4.17
C LYS A 408 -32.85 -2.43 3.29
N ARG A 409 -34.06 -2.22 2.75
CA ARG A 409 -34.69 -3.14 1.78
C ARG A 409 -33.78 -3.42 0.58
N LYS A 410 -33.25 -2.37 -0.05
CA LYS A 410 -32.34 -2.50 -1.20
C LYS A 410 -31.04 -3.21 -0.84
N ILE A 411 -30.43 -2.88 0.29
CA ILE A 411 -29.20 -3.53 0.75
C ILE A 411 -29.47 -5.02 1.01
N PHE A 412 -30.56 -5.34 1.71
CA PHE A 412 -30.92 -6.73 2.00
C PHE A 412 -31.17 -7.55 0.73
N GLU A 413 -31.83 -6.96 -0.27
CA GLU A 413 -32.03 -7.58 -1.58
C GLU A 413 -30.70 -7.91 -2.27
N GLU A 414 -29.71 -7.01 -2.23
CA GLU A 414 -28.37 -7.27 -2.78
C GLU A 414 -27.61 -8.33 -1.97
N VAL A 415 -27.68 -8.28 -0.64
CA VAL A 415 -27.07 -9.30 0.25
C VAL A 415 -27.68 -10.68 -0.02
N ARG A 416 -28.99 -10.75 -0.28
CA ARG A 416 -29.69 -11.98 -0.66
C ARG A 416 -29.14 -12.56 -1.98
N LYS A 417 -28.87 -11.72 -2.97
CA LYS A 417 -28.27 -12.16 -4.27
C LYS A 417 -26.87 -12.74 -4.12
N CYS A 418 -26.11 -12.32 -3.09
CA CYS A 418 -24.80 -12.88 -2.80
C CYS A 418 -24.85 -14.33 -2.27
N GLY A 419 -26.01 -14.79 -1.79
CA GLY A 419 -26.18 -16.15 -1.27
C GLY A 419 -25.55 -16.39 0.10
N PHE A 420 -25.20 -15.35 0.85
CA PHE A 420 -24.70 -15.51 2.22
C PHE A 420 -25.79 -16.04 3.14
N GLN A 421 -25.46 -17.05 3.94
CA GLN A 421 -26.38 -17.65 4.88
C GLN A 421 -26.74 -16.66 5.99
N TYR A 422 -25.75 -16.26 6.79
CA TYR A 422 -25.95 -15.47 8.00
C TYR A 422 -25.87 -13.97 7.76
N LYS A 423 -26.78 -13.20 8.39
CA LYS A 423 -26.92 -11.75 8.17
C LYS A 423 -27.16 -11.04 9.50
N ILE A 424 -26.45 -9.94 9.73
CA ILE A 424 -26.66 -9.04 10.86
C ILE A 424 -27.64 -7.97 10.41
N VAL A 425 -28.82 -7.93 11.02
CA VAL A 425 -29.94 -7.09 10.58
C VAL A 425 -30.14 -5.84 11.42
N ALA A 426 -29.60 -5.80 12.64
CA ALA A 426 -29.76 -4.68 13.56
C ALA A 426 -28.60 -4.53 14.55
N ALA A 427 -28.42 -3.30 15.03
CA ALA A 427 -27.65 -2.99 16.23
C ALA A 427 -28.49 -2.06 17.12
N TYR A 428 -29.09 -2.66 18.14
CA TYR A 428 -30.04 -1.97 19.01
C TYR A 428 -29.35 -0.91 19.87
N SER A 429 -30.14 0.12 20.22
CA SER A 429 -29.74 1.15 21.18
C SER A 429 -30.95 1.62 21.98
N HIS A 430 -30.69 2.41 23.03
CA HIS A 430 -31.75 3.06 23.81
C HIS A 430 -32.62 4.03 23.01
N MET A 431 -32.11 4.58 21.90
CA MET A 431 -32.90 5.45 21.02
C MET A 431 -33.63 4.62 19.96
N PRO A 432 -34.88 4.98 19.61
CA PRO A 432 -35.53 4.46 18.41
C PRO A 432 -34.70 4.75 17.16
N ARG A 433 -34.52 3.74 16.32
CA ARG A 433 -33.74 3.75 15.07
C ARG A 433 -34.56 3.11 13.96
N VAL A 434 -34.12 3.33 12.72
CA VAL A 434 -34.67 2.64 11.54
C VAL A 434 -34.53 1.11 11.66
N ASP A 435 -33.57 0.64 12.45
CA ASP A 435 -33.40 -0.76 12.82
C ASP A 435 -34.66 -1.35 13.46
N ASP A 436 -35.33 -0.63 14.37
CA ASP A 436 -36.52 -1.15 15.07
C ASP A 436 -37.65 -1.45 14.05
N THR A 437 -37.96 -0.50 13.15
CA THR A 437 -38.97 -0.71 12.09
C THR A 437 -38.55 -1.76 11.06
N TRP A 438 -37.26 -1.85 10.74
CA TRP A 438 -36.74 -2.86 9.81
C TRP A 438 -36.84 -4.27 10.37
N VAL A 439 -36.58 -4.44 11.67
CA VAL A 439 -36.66 -5.75 12.30
C VAL A 439 -38.10 -6.26 12.34
N GLU A 440 -39.06 -5.41 12.68
CA GLU A 440 -40.48 -5.78 12.63
C GLU A 440 -40.86 -6.35 11.25
N GLU A 441 -40.42 -5.69 10.17
CA GLU A 441 -40.65 -6.12 8.79
C GLU A 441 -39.97 -7.47 8.49
N ILE A 442 -38.70 -7.63 8.83
CA ILE A 442 -37.97 -8.86 8.49
C ILE A 442 -38.45 -10.07 9.29
N VAL A 443 -38.84 -9.87 10.55
CA VAL A 443 -39.43 -10.94 11.39
C VAL A 443 -40.81 -11.31 10.86
N SER A 444 -41.61 -10.35 10.39
CA SER A 444 -42.88 -10.67 9.70
C SER A 444 -42.64 -11.51 8.43
N ASN A 445 -41.64 -11.14 7.63
CA ASN A 445 -41.25 -11.93 6.45
C ASN A 445 -40.83 -13.36 6.82
N CYS A 446 -40.15 -13.56 7.96
CA CYS A 446 -39.82 -14.88 8.47
C CYS A 446 -41.07 -15.70 8.83
N LYS A 447 -42.07 -15.08 9.49
CA LYS A 447 -43.35 -15.72 9.83
C LYS A 447 -44.14 -16.13 8.58
N GLU A 448 -43.98 -15.38 7.48
CA GLU A 448 -44.57 -15.70 6.17
C GLU A 448 -43.76 -16.73 5.36
N GLY A 449 -42.64 -17.24 5.90
CA GLY A 449 -41.78 -18.22 5.24
C GLY A 449 -40.93 -17.64 4.11
N LYS A 450 -40.79 -16.32 4.01
CA LYS A 450 -39.96 -15.64 3.00
C LYS A 450 -38.48 -15.61 3.37
N GLU A 451 -38.17 -15.68 4.66
CA GLU A 451 -36.81 -15.62 5.21
C GLU A 451 -36.67 -16.61 6.38
N ASP A 452 -35.43 -16.98 6.71
CA ASP A 452 -35.14 -17.90 7.82
C ASP A 452 -34.60 -17.14 9.03
N LEU A 453 -35.41 -17.09 10.09
CA LEU A 453 -35.10 -16.42 11.35
C LEU A 453 -33.83 -16.99 12.02
N HIS A 454 -33.52 -18.27 11.82
CA HIS A 454 -32.34 -18.91 12.41
C HIS A 454 -31.01 -18.43 11.80
N ASN A 455 -31.07 -17.62 10.75
CA ASN A 455 -29.91 -17.05 10.09
C ASN A 455 -29.72 -15.54 10.33
N LEU A 456 -30.63 -14.90 11.09
CA LEU A 456 -30.59 -13.46 11.36
C LEU A 456 -30.02 -13.17 12.75
N PHE A 457 -29.13 -12.19 12.82
CA PHE A 457 -28.42 -11.79 14.04
C PHE A 457 -28.60 -10.30 14.33
N ALA A 458 -28.53 -9.92 15.60
CA ALA A 458 -28.48 -8.52 16.02
C ALA A 458 -27.46 -8.30 17.14
N PHE A 459 -26.86 -7.11 17.16
CA PHE A 459 -25.94 -6.71 18.22
C PHE A 459 -26.69 -6.26 19.48
N SER A 460 -26.15 -6.66 20.63
CA SER A 460 -26.48 -6.14 21.95
C SER A 460 -25.19 -5.94 22.75
N GLU A 461 -25.14 -4.89 23.55
CA GLU A 461 -24.14 -4.79 24.62
C GLU A 461 -24.36 -5.93 25.65
N ASP A 462 -23.33 -6.27 26.41
CA ASP A 462 -23.38 -7.17 27.58
C ASP A 462 -23.96 -6.49 28.83
N ILE A 463 -23.83 -5.16 28.91
CA ILE A 463 -24.31 -4.28 29.98
C ILE A 463 -24.90 -2.95 29.44
N ASP A 464 -25.87 -2.36 30.14
CA ASP A 464 -26.44 -1.05 29.79
C ASP A 464 -25.71 0.12 30.48
N SER A 465 -25.10 -0.10 31.65
CA SER A 465 -24.47 0.98 32.42
C SER A 465 -23.39 0.51 33.37
N VAL A 466 -22.50 1.44 33.72
CA VAL A 466 -21.43 1.26 34.71
C VAL A 466 -21.51 2.42 35.71
N SER A 467 -21.52 2.12 37.00
CA SER A 467 -21.55 3.12 38.08
C SER A 467 -20.34 2.97 38.98
N GLN A 468 -19.55 4.04 39.14
CA GLN A 468 -18.34 4.05 39.97
C GLN A 468 -17.35 2.90 39.66
N GLY A 469 -17.25 2.51 38.39
CA GLY A 469 -16.39 1.42 37.94
C GLY A 469 -16.98 0.02 38.07
N ILE A 470 -18.25 -0.12 38.51
CA ILE A 470 -18.91 -1.42 38.67
C ILE A 470 -20.05 -1.53 37.64
N PRO A 471 -20.03 -2.54 36.76
CA PRO A 471 -21.12 -2.82 35.81
C PRO A 471 -22.45 -3.14 36.50
N ASP A 472 -23.56 -2.68 35.93
CA ASP A 472 -24.89 -3.19 36.31
C ASP A 472 -25.15 -4.56 35.67
N ILE A 473 -24.89 -5.61 36.45
CA ILE A 473 -25.09 -7.00 36.02
C ILE A 473 -26.54 -7.47 36.07
N LYS A 474 -27.42 -6.76 36.81
CA LYS A 474 -28.80 -7.21 37.06
C LYS A 474 -29.72 -6.84 35.91
N THR A 475 -29.50 -5.67 35.32
CA THR A 475 -30.31 -5.21 34.19
C THR A 475 -29.91 -5.96 32.92
N ILE A 476 -30.88 -6.63 32.29
CA ILE A 476 -30.69 -7.25 30.97
C ILE A 476 -30.52 -6.15 29.94
N PRO A 477 -29.45 -6.12 29.12
CA PRO A 477 -29.19 -5.04 28.18
C PRO A 477 -30.34 -4.73 27.21
N VAL A 478 -30.43 -3.47 26.77
CA VAL A 478 -31.49 -2.98 25.89
C VAL A 478 -31.60 -3.76 24.60
N GLY A 479 -30.48 -4.18 24.03
CA GLY A 479 -30.49 -4.98 22.79
C GLY A 479 -31.14 -6.34 22.99
N LEU A 480 -30.80 -7.05 24.07
CA LEU A 480 -31.43 -8.33 24.41
C LEU A 480 -32.93 -8.19 24.71
N ARG A 481 -33.35 -7.12 25.41
CA ARG A 481 -34.78 -6.85 25.67
C ARG A 481 -35.54 -6.59 24.35
N LYS A 482 -35.01 -5.74 23.48
CA LYS A 482 -35.63 -5.44 22.19
C LYS A 482 -35.67 -6.67 21.27
N MET A 483 -34.63 -7.49 21.26
CA MET A 483 -34.66 -8.77 20.54
C MET A 483 -35.80 -9.68 20.99
N GLN A 484 -36.07 -9.73 22.31
CA GLN A 484 -37.19 -10.49 22.86
C GLN A 484 -38.54 -9.90 22.41
N GLU A 485 -38.68 -8.58 22.45
CA GLU A 485 -39.89 -7.86 22.02
C GLU A 485 -40.16 -8.04 20.51
N ASP A 486 -39.12 -7.91 19.69
CA ASP A 486 -39.21 -7.94 18.22
C ASP A 486 -39.22 -9.37 17.65
N GLY A 487 -38.84 -10.37 18.46
CA GLY A 487 -38.81 -11.78 18.06
C GLY A 487 -37.55 -12.22 17.30
N LEU A 488 -36.43 -11.50 17.44
CA LEU A 488 -35.12 -11.95 16.93
C LEU A 488 -34.45 -12.88 17.94
N ILE A 489 -33.82 -13.95 17.44
CA ILE A 489 -33.40 -15.06 18.29
C ILE A 489 -31.89 -15.23 18.49
N ASN A 490 -31.04 -14.67 17.62
CA ASN A 490 -29.59 -14.87 17.68
C ASN A 490 -28.84 -13.59 18.06
N PRO A 491 -28.38 -13.44 19.31
CA PRO A 491 -27.67 -12.25 19.73
C PRO A 491 -26.17 -12.33 19.42
N ILE A 492 -25.59 -11.18 19.06
CA ILE A 492 -24.16 -10.91 19.11
C ILE A 492 -23.93 -10.03 20.33
N ILE A 493 -23.36 -10.61 21.40
CA ILE A 493 -23.09 -9.93 22.66
C ILE A 493 -21.72 -9.26 22.56
N GLU A 494 -21.70 -7.93 22.57
CA GLU A 494 -20.47 -7.13 22.55
C GLU A 494 -19.91 -7.00 23.95
N ILE A 495 -18.61 -7.28 24.12
CA ILE A 495 -17.87 -7.03 25.35
C ILE A 495 -16.67 -6.15 25.08
N ASP A 496 -16.39 -5.24 26.01
CA ASP A 496 -15.20 -4.40 26.00
C ASP A 496 -14.27 -4.80 27.15
N LEU A 497 -13.18 -5.48 26.79
CA LEU A 497 -12.19 -5.97 27.74
C LEU A 497 -11.07 -4.96 28.02
N ALA A 498 -11.03 -3.81 27.33
CA ALA A 498 -10.01 -2.78 27.54
C ALA A 498 -10.61 -1.45 28.03
N THR A 499 -11.90 -1.43 28.36
CA THR A 499 -12.58 -0.21 28.81
C THR A 499 -12.01 0.31 30.13
N ASN A 500 -11.78 1.63 30.16
CA ASN A 500 -11.46 2.37 31.38
C ASN A 500 -12.69 2.68 32.25
N SER A 501 -13.91 2.39 31.74
CA SER A 501 -15.14 2.62 32.49
C SER A 501 -15.32 1.63 33.63
N ILE A 502 -14.77 0.42 33.50
CA ILE A 502 -14.84 -0.67 34.48
C ILE A 502 -13.57 -0.66 35.34
N ASN A 503 -13.75 -0.78 36.65
CA ASN A 503 -12.67 -1.04 37.59
C ASN A 503 -12.47 -2.56 37.70
N TRP A 504 -11.45 -3.06 37.00
CA TRP A 504 -11.16 -4.49 36.89
C TRP A 504 -10.58 -5.13 38.17
N GLU A 505 -10.23 -4.33 39.18
CA GLU A 505 -9.90 -4.83 40.52
C GLU A 505 -11.15 -5.18 41.33
N LYS A 506 -12.29 -4.52 41.03
CA LYS A 506 -13.58 -4.74 41.70
C LYS A 506 -14.51 -5.65 40.91
N PHE A 507 -14.50 -5.54 39.60
CA PHE A 507 -15.23 -6.40 38.68
C PHE A 507 -14.21 -7.19 37.87
N THR A 508 -13.92 -8.40 38.33
CA THR A 508 -12.81 -9.20 37.82
C THR A 508 -13.15 -9.83 36.47
N THR A 509 -12.14 -10.38 35.80
CA THR A 509 -12.34 -11.17 34.58
C THR A 509 -13.23 -12.39 34.80
N ASN A 510 -13.22 -12.98 36.00
CA ASN A 510 -14.11 -14.08 36.37
C ASN A 510 -15.57 -13.61 36.49
N ASP A 511 -15.79 -12.40 37.01
CA ASP A 511 -17.14 -11.82 37.08
C ASP A 511 -17.69 -11.55 35.68
N MET A 512 -16.84 -11.13 34.73
CA MET A 512 -17.20 -11.02 33.31
C MET A 512 -17.58 -12.39 32.70
N CYS A 513 -16.84 -13.45 33.02
CA CYS A 513 -17.15 -14.82 32.57
C CYS A 513 -18.49 -15.32 33.12
N GLN A 514 -18.78 -15.03 34.39
CA GLN A 514 -20.07 -15.33 35.00
C GLN A 514 -21.21 -14.52 34.37
N LEU A 515 -21.00 -13.22 34.14
CA LEU A 515 -21.97 -12.37 33.47
C LEU A 515 -22.34 -12.93 32.09
N LEU A 516 -21.35 -13.29 31.28
CA LEU A 516 -21.58 -13.89 29.96
C LEU A 516 -22.40 -15.19 30.05
N THR A 517 -22.07 -16.06 31.01
CA THR A 517 -22.84 -17.30 31.25
C THR A 517 -24.30 -17.00 31.56
N GLU A 518 -24.58 -16.02 32.41
CA GLU A 518 -25.95 -15.62 32.74
C GLU A 518 -26.66 -14.98 31.54
N ARG A 519 -25.95 -14.21 30.70
CA ARG A 519 -26.51 -13.70 29.44
C ARG A 519 -26.84 -14.83 28.47
N PHE A 520 -26.00 -15.85 28.35
CA PHE A 520 -26.26 -16.99 27.47
C PHE A 520 -27.48 -17.80 27.93
N LYS A 521 -27.58 -18.08 29.23
CA LYS A 521 -28.75 -18.75 29.82
C LYS A 521 -30.01 -17.94 29.59
N TRP A 522 -29.95 -16.62 29.83
CA TRP A 522 -31.08 -15.72 29.60
C TRP A 522 -31.52 -15.73 28.14
N SER A 523 -30.59 -15.58 27.19
CA SER A 523 -30.89 -15.59 25.76
C SER A 523 -31.53 -16.90 25.30
N ARG A 524 -31.05 -18.05 25.79
CA ARG A 524 -31.67 -19.34 25.44
C ARG A 524 -33.05 -19.53 26.07
N ALA A 525 -33.26 -19.01 27.27
CA ALA A 525 -34.55 -19.11 27.96
C ALA A 525 -35.63 -18.17 27.39
N HIS A 526 -35.24 -16.97 26.94
CA HIS A 526 -36.18 -15.91 26.58
C HIS A 526 -36.25 -15.60 25.08
N LEU A 527 -35.19 -15.87 24.31
CA LEU A 527 -35.18 -15.68 22.86
C LEU A 527 -35.49 -17.00 22.14
N ASN A 528 -34.64 -18.01 22.30
CA ASN A 528 -34.85 -19.34 21.73
C ASN A 528 -33.88 -20.37 22.34
N PRO A 529 -34.32 -21.60 22.69
CA PRO A 529 -33.44 -22.64 23.22
C PRO A 529 -32.21 -22.94 22.34
N ASP A 530 -32.38 -22.82 21.02
CA ASP A 530 -31.34 -23.07 20.00
C ASP A 530 -30.67 -21.77 19.49
N ALA A 531 -30.75 -20.68 20.26
CA ALA A 531 -30.14 -19.41 19.91
C ALA A 531 -28.65 -19.55 19.61
N LYS A 532 -28.22 -19.10 18.41
CA LYS A 532 -26.82 -19.04 18.01
C LYS A 532 -26.17 -17.79 18.60
N ILE A 533 -25.72 -17.87 19.84
CA ILE A 533 -25.14 -16.73 20.54
C ILE A 533 -23.68 -16.52 20.08
N LEU A 534 -23.34 -15.32 19.62
CA LEU A 534 -21.98 -14.92 19.29
C LEU A 534 -21.45 -13.94 20.34
N VAL A 535 -20.15 -13.98 20.63
CA VAL A 535 -19.48 -12.99 21.49
C VAL A 535 -18.55 -12.15 20.64
N ASN A 536 -18.73 -10.82 20.62
CA ASN A 536 -17.85 -9.89 19.92
C ASN A 536 -16.87 -9.24 20.90
N LEU A 537 -15.56 -9.48 20.71
CA LEU A 537 -14.50 -8.79 21.42
C LEU A 537 -14.29 -7.41 20.78
N ARG A 538 -14.94 -6.39 21.34
CA ARG A 538 -14.81 -5.00 20.89
C ARG A 538 -13.41 -4.48 21.19
N ASP A 539 -12.94 -3.57 20.34
CA ASP A 539 -11.63 -2.92 20.48
C ASP A 539 -10.50 -3.96 20.69
N PHE A 540 -10.59 -5.10 20.01
CA PHE A 540 -9.70 -6.24 20.18
C PHE A 540 -8.21 -5.88 20.18
N PRO A 541 -7.71 -4.94 19.34
CA PRO A 541 -6.32 -4.53 19.42
C PRO A 541 -5.92 -3.86 20.73
N ASN A 542 -6.82 -3.08 21.36
CA ASN A 542 -6.56 -2.48 22.66
C ASN A 542 -6.51 -3.58 23.72
N ALA A 543 -7.48 -4.50 23.72
CA ALA A 543 -7.48 -5.66 24.59
C ALA A 543 -6.20 -6.50 24.45
N MET A 544 -5.76 -6.80 23.23
CA MET A 544 -4.54 -7.59 23.01
C MET A 544 -3.25 -6.83 23.35
N ARG A 545 -3.23 -5.51 23.32
CA ARG A 545 -2.03 -4.71 23.62
C ARG A 545 -1.87 -4.40 25.10
N GLU A 546 -2.98 -4.11 25.76
CA GLU A 546 -3.00 -3.56 27.11
C GLU A 546 -3.43 -4.63 28.13
N GLU A 547 -4.30 -5.55 27.73
CA GLU A 547 -5.03 -6.46 28.62
C GLU A 547 -5.08 -7.90 28.07
N MET A 548 -3.99 -8.36 27.45
CA MET A 548 -3.93 -9.62 26.71
C MET A 548 -4.36 -10.83 27.55
N GLU A 549 -3.95 -10.86 28.81
CA GLU A 549 -4.29 -11.94 29.75
C GLU A 549 -5.80 -12.03 30.00
N ARG A 550 -6.49 -10.88 30.07
CA ARG A 550 -7.95 -10.81 30.22
C ARG A 550 -8.66 -11.42 29.01
N ALA A 551 -8.21 -11.06 27.80
CA ALA A 551 -8.76 -11.61 26.56
C ALA A 551 -8.60 -13.13 26.49
N PHE A 552 -7.40 -13.65 26.79
CA PHE A 552 -7.18 -15.11 26.81
C PHE A 552 -7.99 -15.80 27.90
N THR A 553 -8.08 -15.23 29.10
CA THR A 553 -8.88 -15.80 30.20
C THR A 553 -10.35 -15.97 29.80
N VAL A 554 -10.95 -14.96 29.16
CA VAL A 554 -12.34 -15.04 28.68
C VAL A 554 -12.47 -16.09 27.58
N VAL A 555 -11.56 -16.10 26.59
CA VAL A 555 -11.60 -17.08 25.48
C VAL A 555 -11.44 -18.52 25.99
N ASP A 556 -10.52 -18.75 26.92
CA ASP A 556 -10.27 -20.05 27.54
C ASP A 556 -11.47 -20.51 28.36
N TYR A 557 -12.08 -19.59 29.12
CA TYR A 557 -13.31 -19.88 29.85
C TYR A 557 -14.43 -20.31 28.90
N LEU A 558 -14.71 -19.53 27.84
CA LEU A 558 -15.72 -19.86 26.84
C LEU A 558 -15.43 -21.21 26.16
N ALA A 559 -14.15 -21.48 25.83
CA ALA A 559 -13.73 -22.75 25.24
C ALA A 559 -13.88 -23.94 26.21
N SER A 560 -13.78 -23.71 27.52
CA SER A 560 -13.93 -24.74 28.56
C SER A 560 -15.39 -25.12 28.85
N MET A 561 -16.37 -24.27 28.50
CA MET A 561 -17.78 -24.53 28.74
C MET A 561 -18.27 -25.81 28.03
N PRO A 562 -19.26 -26.54 28.60
CA PRO A 562 -19.90 -27.66 27.93
C PRO A 562 -20.43 -27.27 26.53
N ALA A 563 -20.36 -28.17 25.56
CA ALA A 563 -20.75 -27.87 24.17
C ALA A 563 -22.18 -27.32 24.03
N ALA A 564 -23.12 -27.76 24.88
CA ALA A 564 -24.50 -27.28 24.89
C ALA A 564 -24.66 -25.86 25.46
N GLU A 565 -23.72 -25.39 26.27
CA GLU A 565 -23.76 -24.08 26.92
C GLU A 565 -22.86 -23.05 26.24
N ARG A 566 -21.83 -23.52 25.52
CA ARG A 566 -20.86 -22.70 24.80
C ARG A 566 -21.53 -21.78 23.77
N PRO A 567 -21.02 -20.56 23.55
CA PRO A 567 -21.48 -19.73 22.43
C PRO A 567 -21.21 -20.41 21.08
N PHE A 568 -22.00 -20.05 20.06
CA PHE A 568 -21.84 -20.50 18.69
C PHE A 568 -20.49 -20.10 18.09
N GLY A 569 -19.92 -18.98 18.54
CA GLY A 569 -18.64 -18.48 18.06
C GLY A 569 -18.20 -17.18 18.72
N ILE A 570 -16.95 -16.80 18.45
CA ILE A 570 -16.33 -15.55 18.89
C ILE A 570 -15.98 -14.73 17.65
N LEU A 571 -16.28 -13.45 17.70
CA LEU A 571 -15.95 -12.42 16.72
C LEU A 571 -15.01 -11.41 17.37
N PHE A 572 -14.24 -10.72 16.55
CA PHE A 572 -13.47 -9.56 16.99
C PHE A 572 -13.32 -8.58 15.83
N GLU A 573 -13.11 -7.31 16.16
CA GLU A 573 -12.92 -6.24 15.19
C GLU A 573 -11.64 -5.45 15.44
N GLU A 574 -11.07 -4.88 14.38
CA GLU A 574 -9.94 -3.95 14.42
C GLU A 574 -10.47 -2.57 13.99
N PRO A 575 -11.09 -1.80 14.89
CA PRO A 575 -11.78 -0.56 14.51
C PRO A 575 -10.82 0.62 14.30
N THR A 576 -9.54 0.48 14.67
CA THR A 576 -8.60 1.61 14.74
C THR A 576 -7.88 1.88 13.41
N GLY A 577 -7.79 0.88 12.52
CA GLY A 577 -6.97 0.93 11.31
C GLY A 577 -5.47 1.07 11.59
N LYS A 578 -5.03 0.84 12.84
CA LYS A 578 -3.68 1.12 13.32
C LYS A 578 -2.73 -0.04 13.10
N TYR A 579 -3.24 -1.27 13.15
CA TYR A 579 -2.42 -2.48 13.16
C TYR A 579 -2.46 -3.18 11.81
N LEU A 580 -1.33 -3.79 11.44
CA LEU A 580 -1.23 -4.53 10.18
C LEU A 580 -1.91 -5.90 10.29
N PRO A 581 -2.40 -6.48 9.17
CA PRO A 581 -2.99 -7.81 9.17
C PRO A 581 -2.10 -8.90 9.77
N GLU A 582 -0.77 -8.75 9.69
CA GLU A 582 0.18 -9.69 10.30
C GLU A 582 0.17 -9.60 11.83
N GLU A 583 -0.02 -8.41 12.41
CA GLU A 583 -0.13 -8.21 13.86
C GLU A 583 -1.45 -8.77 14.37
N VAL A 584 -2.55 -8.43 13.69
CA VAL A 584 -3.89 -8.96 14.00
C VAL A 584 -3.88 -10.48 13.86
N GLY A 585 -3.31 -11.00 12.77
CA GLY A 585 -3.19 -12.44 12.53
C GLY A 585 -2.33 -13.16 13.57
N ALA A 586 -1.29 -12.52 14.11
CA ALA A 586 -0.49 -13.07 15.20
C ALA A 586 -1.30 -13.16 16.50
N TRP A 587 -2.10 -12.14 16.82
CA TRP A 587 -3.02 -12.18 17.97
C TRP A 587 -4.12 -13.23 17.79
N THR A 588 -4.73 -13.33 16.61
CA THR A 588 -5.74 -14.35 16.30
C THR A 588 -5.18 -15.77 16.39
N ALA A 589 -3.92 -15.97 16.00
CA ALA A 589 -3.24 -17.25 16.12
C ALA A 589 -2.72 -17.54 17.53
N GLY A 590 -2.78 -16.55 18.43
CA GLY A 590 -2.33 -16.66 19.79
C GLY A 590 -3.08 -17.77 20.53
N LYS A 591 -2.35 -18.52 21.34
CA LYS A 591 -2.90 -19.55 22.22
C LYS A 591 -2.31 -19.34 23.60
N SER A 592 -3.14 -19.43 24.63
CA SER A 592 -2.63 -19.62 25.98
C SER A 592 -1.83 -20.93 26.00
N GLY A 593 -0.63 -20.88 26.57
CA GLY A 593 0.15 -22.09 26.81
C GLY A 593 -0.62 -22.93 27.83
N SER A 594 -1.11 -24.09 27.40
CA SER A 594 -1.53 -25.17 28.30
C SER A 594 -0.34 -26.02 28.67
#